data_AF-E3LND4-F1
#
_entry.id   AF-E3LND4-F1
#
_cell.length_a   1.000
_cell.length_b   1.000
_cell.length_c   1.000
_cell.angle_alpha   90.00
_cell.angle_beta   90.00
_cell.angle_gamma   90.00
#
_symmetry.space_group_name_H-M   'P 1'
#
loop_
_entity.id
_entity.type
_entity.pdbx_description
1 polymer ?
#
loop_
_entity_poly.entity_id
_entity_poly.type
_entity_poly.pdbx_seq_one_letter_code
_entity_poly.pdbx_strand_id
1 'polypeptide(L)'
;MFVLMFGFCIIVYLLISKSYKWENCLKDSKSEENIEDTGEIMLNGFRLQDLKNAPFPPPGPFPLDMPLPDNRKTLQISMFTAKNGRGLGQMLFELSALFGISKQLGRVSTINRGGGVWNTVTNAVTQHFPVFGSMFEMTDIEDSAAINVNLNIRFCCKFEDPRNLKSVEQQHLLLNGVYFQSFKYFHDFQSEIRMALTPSPDSALRAELMLPADFRDDFIICVHTKQPMIQDSGLSKPSDPIFTRRATDFLVSKYKTPSKRVTVVIFGNDPIWSQTLFHDKIGKSNYFSKFNDSSDSILPTDSPDYTALLTLGLSAIDDVAFSRNFCDSILLTAPTSSFGWWLGYLAKDTAEIYFRYSGFAELLFELL
;
A
#
# COMPACT_ATOMS: atom_id res chain seq x y z
N MET A 1 -2.22 -11.80 -43.19
CA MET A 1 -2.12 -12.02 -41.73
C MET A 1 -2.23 -10.73 -40.90
N PHE A 2 -1.80 -9.57 -41.41
CA PHE A 2 -1.92 -8.28 -40.68
C PHE A 2 -3.32 -7.61 -40.71
N VAL A 3 -4.18 -7.93 -41.69
CA VAL A 3 -5.52 -7.31 -41.81
C VAL A 3 -6.55 -7.89 -40.82
N LEU A 4 -6.37 -9.15 -40.39
CA LEU A 4 -7.28 -9.80 -39.43
C LEU A 4 -7.07 -9.34 -37.98
N MET A 5 -5.86 -8.94 -37.60
CA MET A 5 -5.57 -8.43 -36.25
C MET A 5 -6.13 -7.02 -36.01
N PHE A 6 -6.12 -6.15 -37.03
CA PHE A 6 -6.72 -4.82 -36.90
C PHE A 6 -8.26 -4.88 -36.83
N GLY A 7 -8.89 -5.81 -37.56
CA GLY A 7 -10.33 -6.04 -37.49
C GLY A 7 -10.78 -6.49 -36.10
N PHE A 8 -10.00 -7.35 -35.43
CA PHE A 8 -10.34 -7.85 -34.10
C PHE A 8 -10.19 -6.77 -33.02
N CYS A 9 -9.15 -5.93 -33.10
CA CYS A 9 -8.97 -4.82 -32.16
C CYS A 9 -10.07 -3.74 -32.28
N ILE A 10 -10.55 -3.46 -33.50
CA ILE A 10 -11.65 -2.49 -33.72
C ILE A 10 -12.97 -3.06 -33.19
N ILE A 11 -13.23 -4.36 -33.38
CA ILE A 11 -14.45 -5.01 -32.88
C ILE A 11 -14.45 -5.04 -31.34
N VAL A 12 -13.31 -5.36 -30.70
CA VAL A 12 -13.20 -5.33 -29.23
C VAL A 12 -13.31 -3.89 -28.70
N TYR A 13 -12.73 -2.89 -29.36
CA TYR A 13 -12.89 -1.48 -29.00
C TYR A 13 -14.35 -0.99 -29.17
N LEU A 14 -15.05 -1.44 -30.20
CA LEU A 14 -16.47 -1.12 -30.43
C LEU A 14 -17.40 -1.86 -29.45
N LEU A 15 -17.04 -3.06 -29.00
CA LEU A 15 -17.79 -3.82 -27.99
C LEU A 15 -17.59 -3.25 -26.58
N ILE A 16 -16.37 -2.79 -26.25
CA ILE A 16 -16.07 -2.12 -24.97
C ILE A 16 -16.67 -0.71 -24.93
N SER A 17 -16.61 0.06 -26.02
CA SER A 17 -17.22 1.40 -26.07
C SER A 17 -18.75 1.39 -26.12
N LYS A 18 -19.39 0.26 -26.51
CA LYS A 18 -20.85 0.09 -26.39
C LYS A 18 -21.33 -0.26 -24.97
N SER A 19 -20.48 -0.77 -24.07
CA SER A 19 -20.90 -1.10 -22.70
C SER A 19 -20.73 0.07 -21.72
N TYR A 20 -19.95 1.10 -22.07
CA TYR A 20 -19.85 2.35 -21.33
C TYR A 20 -20.69 3.46 -21.98
N LYS A 21 -22.02 3.33 -21.88
CA LYS A 21 -22.95 4.43 -22.11
C LYS A 21 -23.96 4.48 -20.98
N TRP A 22 -23.53 5.04 -19.85
CA TRP A 22 -24.38 5.39 -18.72
C TRP A 22 -25.05 6.76 -18.97
N GLU A 23 -25.89 6.82 -19.99
CA GLU A 23 -26.82 7.93 -20.22
C GLU A 23 -28.15 7.32 -20.63
N ASN A 24 -28.97 6.97 -19.63
CA ASN A 24 -30.44 6.88 -19.71
C ASN A 24 -31.05 6.50 -18.34
N CYS A 25 -30.82 7.33 -17.32
CA CYS A 25 -31.60 7.32 -16.07
C CYS A 25 -32.14 8.72 -15.70
N LEU A 26 -32.32 9.61 -16.68
CA LEU A 26 -32.84 10.96 -16.45
C LEU A 26 -33.84 11.44 -17.52
N LYS A 27 -34.63 10.52 -18.09
CA LYS A 27 -35.82 10.87 -18.88
C LYS A 27 -36.89 9.80 -18.70
N ASP A 28 -37.59 9.88 -17.59
CA ASP A 28 -39.04 9.65 -17.50
C ASP A 28 -39.50 9.81 -16.04
N SER A 29 -40.01 11.00 -15.73
CA SER A 29 -41.03 11.24 -14.69
C SER A 29 -41.45 12.70 -14.73
N LYS A 30 -42.17 13.05 -15.81
CA LYS A 30 -43.25 14.03 -15.67
C LYS A 30 -44.52 13.25 -15.39
N SER A 31 -44.74 12.95 -14.13
CA SER A 31 -46.06 12.61 -13.60
C SER A 31 -46.24 13.42 -12.32
N GLU A 32 -47.11 14.43 -12.42
CA GLU A 32 -47.71 15.06 -11.26
C GLU A 32 -48.53 13.98 -10.54
N GLU A 33 -47.99 13.45 -9.45
CA GLU A 33 -48.75 12.68 -8.48
C GLU A 33 -48.53 13.27 -7.09
N ASN A 34 -49.66 13.63 -6.48
CA ASN A 34 -49.79 14.09 -5.11
C ASN A 34 -49.20 13.03 -4.17
N ILE A 35 -48.09 13.37 -3.49
CA ILE A 35 -47.58 12.57 -2.38
C ILE A 35 -47.99 13.25 -1.09
N GLU A 36 -48.98 12.62 -0.45
CA GLU A 36 -49.35 12.80 0.94
C GLU A 36 -48.17 12.61 1.89
N ASP A 37 -48.25 13.34 3.00
CA ASP A 37 -47.46 13.31 4.21
C ASP A 37 -46.85 11.95 4.59
N THR A 38 -45.53 11.82 4.44
CA THR A 38 -44.73 10.82 5.18
C THR A 38 -43.35 11.36 5.55
N GLY A 39 -43.19 11.77 6.81
CA GLY A 39 -42.07 11.40 7.68
C GLY A 39 -40.66 11.94 7.41
N GLU A 40 -40.24 12.90 8.24
CA GLU A 40 -38.87 13.37 8.58
C GLU A 40 -37.66 12.70 7.89
N ILE A 41 -37.12 13.35 6.85
CA ILE A 41 -35.76 13.10 6.34
C ILE A 41 -34.78 14.02 7.07
N MET A 42 -33.80 13.44 7.75
CA MET A 42 -32.72 14.14 8.46
C MET A 42 -31.41 14.04 7.67
N LEU A 43 -30.74 15.18 7.45
CA LEU A 43 -29.38 15.25 6.89
C LEU A 43 -28.51 15.97 7.92
N ASN A 44 -27.50 15.27 8.48
CA ASN A 44 -26.58 15.80 9.48
C ASN A 44 -27.26 16.53 10.66
N GLY A 45 -28.37 15.99 11.17
CA GLY A 45 -29.06 16.55 12.33
C GLY A 45 -29.99 17.73 12.05
N PHE A 46 -30.17 18.14 10.79
CA PHE A 46 -31.10 19.22 10.40
C PHE A 46 -32.30 18.68 9.63
N ARG A 47 -33.51 19.20 9.93
CA ARG A 47 -34.73 18.84 9.20
C ARG A 47 -34.76 19.64 7.90
N LEU A 48 -35.18 19.00 6.80
CA LEU A 48 -35.27 19.67 5.50
C LEU A 48 -36.22 20.88 5.51
N GLN A 49 -37.18 20.90 6.43
CA GLN A 49 -38.13 22.01 6.63
C GLN A 49 -37.46 23.26 7.25
N ASP A 50 -36.38 23.08 8.01
CA ASP A 50 -35.64 24.18 8.66
C ASP A 50 -34.83 25.00 7.63
N LEU A 51 -34.47 24.39 6.50
CA LEU A 51 -33.79 25.06 5.38
C LEU A 51 -34.72 25.97 4.56
N LYS A 52 -36.03 25.74 4.59
CA LYS A 52 -37.02 26.56 3.87
C LYS A 52 -37.39 27.85 4.61
N ASN A 53 -37.22 27.86 5.93
CA ASN A 53 -37.61 28.97 6.80
C ASN A 53 -36.42 29.74 7.39
N ALA A 54 -35.18 29.40 6.99
CA ALA A 54 -34.01 30.16 7.40
C ALA A 54 -34.14 31.60 6.87
N PRO A 55 -34.16 32.63 7.76
CA PRO A 55 -34.25 34.01 7.31
C PRO A 55 -32.97 34.32 6.53
N PHE A 56 -33.11 34.52 5.22
CA PHE A 56 -32.04 35.14 4.44
C PHE A 56 -31.75 36.51 5.07
N PRO A 57 -30.51 36.78 5.48
CA PRO A 57 -30.16 38.10 5.97
C PRO A 57 -30.38 39.12 4.84
N PRO A 58 -30.83 40.35 5.16
CA PRO A 58 -30.93 41.39 4.14
C PRO A 58 -29.56 41.62 3.50
N PRO A 59 -29.51 42.05 2.23
CA PRO A 59 -28.26 42.28 1.52
C PRO A 59 -27.50 43.45 2.17
N GLY A 60 -26.61 43.11 3.09
CA GLY A 60 -25.64 44.00 3.70
C GLY A 60 -24.24 43.39 3.55
N PRO A 61 -23.17 44.20 3.67
CA PRO A 61 -21.82 43.71 3.52
C PRO A 61 -21.51 42.76 4.68
N PHE A 62 -21.47 41.46 4.41
CA PHE A 62 -20.87 40.51 5.33
C PHE A 62 -19.38 40.85 5.43
N PRO A 63 -18.84 41.15 6.61
CA PRO A 63 -17.40 41.06 6.80
C PRO A 63 -17.05 39.60 6.52
N LEU A 64 -16.30 39.35 5.45
CA LEU A 64 -15.52 38.13 5.33
C LEU A 64 -14.51 38.17 6.47
N ASP A 65 -14.90 37.67 7.64
CA ASP A 65 -13.94 37.35 8.68
C ASP A 65 -12.99 36.31 8.07
N MET A 66 -11.82 36.79 7.65
CA MET A 66 -10.76 35.89 7.22
C MET A 66 -10.51 34.90 8.36
N PRO A 67 -10.39 33.60 8.07
CA PRO A 67 -10.06 32.63 9.09
C PRO A 67 -8.78 33.11 9.81
N LEU A 68 -8.79 33.01 11.14
CA LEU A 68 -7.64 33.37 11.97
C LEU A 68 -6.36 32.75 11.37
N PRO A 69 -5.24 33.49 11.33
CA PRO A 69 -4.00 32.96 10.78
C PRO A 69 -3.62 31.68 11.52
N ASP A 70 -3.54 30.56 10.79
CA ASP A 70 -3.01 29.33 11.35
C ASP A 70 -1.54 29.56 11.69
N ASN A 71 -1.24 29.56 12.98
CA ASN A 71 0.06 29.80 13.57
C ASN A 71 0.74 28.49 14.02
N ARG A 72 0.16 27.34 13.68
CA ARG A 72 0.77 26.03 13.95
C ARG A 72 2.04 25.87 13.11
N LYS A 73 3.05 25.26 13.71
CA LYS A 73 4.26 24.84 13.00
C LYS A 73 3.95 23.59 12.17
N THR A 74 4.18 23.65 10.86
CA THR A 74 3.93 22.52 9.96
C THR A 74 5.23 21.95 9.42
N LEU A 75 5.16 20.72 8.94
CA LEU A 75 6.25 20.02 8.28
C LEU A 75 5.74 19.27 7.05
N GLN A 76 6.49 19.45 5.96
CA GLN A 76 6.31 18.75 4.70
C GLN A 76 7.61 18.03 4.36
N ILE A 77 7.51 16.98 3.55
CA ILE A 77 8.66 16.40 2.87
C ILE A 77 8.49 16.53 1.36
N SER A 78 9.58 16.44 0.61
CA SER A 78 9.60 16.56 -0.85
C SER A 78 8.65 15.61 -1.60
N MET A 79 8.23 14.50 -0.97
CA MET A 79 7.40 13.44 -1.55
C MET A 79 7.96 12.90 -2.87
N PHE A 80 9.26 12.58 -2.88
CA PHE A 80 9.97 12.12 -4.07
C PHE A 80 9.30 10.88 -4.69
N THR A 81 8.80 9.96 -3.88
CA THR A 81 8.20 8.71 -4.37
C THR A 81 6.87 8.96 -5.09
N ALA A 82 5.98 9.75 -4.51
CA ALA A 82 4.69 10.10 -5.10
C ALA A 82 4.86 10.92 -6.38
N LYS A 83 5.82 11.87 -6.42
CA LYS A 83 6.11 12.69 -7.61
C LYS A 83 6.64 11.88 -8.80
N ASN A 84 7.34 10.77 -8.52
CA ASN A 84 8.00 9.96 -9.55
C ASN A 84 7.28 8.62 -9.82
N GLY A 85 6.02 8.48 -9.40
CA GLY A 85 5.21 7.29 -9.67
C GLY A 85 5.80 5.99 -9.11
N ARG A 86 6.41 6.06 -7.93
CA ARG A 86 7.04 4.90 -7.28
C ARG A 86 6.01 3.99 -6.60
N GLY A 87 6.43 2.75 -6.29
CA GLY A 87 5.55 1.73 -5.70
C GLY A 87 5.10 2.04 -4.26
N LEU A 88 4.02 1.39 -3.84
CA LEU A 88 3.36 1.56 -2.53
C LEU A 88 4.34 1.55 -1.35
N GLY A 89 5.22 0.55 -1.28
CA GLY A 89 6.14 0.42 -0.15
C GLY A 89 7.05 1.64 0.05
N GLN A 90 7.46 2.31 -1.03
CA GLN A 90 8.29 3.52 -0.93
C GLN A 90 7.46 4.73 -0.46
N MET A 91 6.22 4.86 -0.93
CA MET A 91 5.30 5.91 -0.47
C MET A 91 4.96 5.77 1.00
N LEU A 92 4.74 4.54 1.48
CA LEU A 92 4.48 4.27 2.90
C LEU A 92 5.68 4.67 3.78
N PHE A 93 6.92 4.49 3.31
CA PHE A 93 8.11 4.97 4.03
C PHE A 93 8.14 6.50 4.12
N GLU A 94 7.92 7.21 3.01
CA GLU A 94 7.91 8.68 3.01
C GLU A 94 6.81 9.23 3.94
N LEU A 95 5.60 8.69 3.86
CA LEU A 95 4.49 9.13 4.70
C LEU A 95 4.71 8.80 6.18
N SER A 96 5.19 7.59 6.49
CA SER A 96 5.47 7.21 7.89
C SER A 96 6.62 8.02 8.47
N ALA A 97 7.65 8.31 7.67
CA ALA A 97 8.73 9.20 8.08
C ALA A 97 8.24 10.64 8.28
N LEU A 98 7.41 11.18 7.38
CA LEU A 98 6.76 12.48 7.56
C LEU A 98 6.03 12.53 8.89
N PHE A 99 5.20 11.54 9.19
CA PHE A 99 4.47 11.46 10.45
C PHE A 99 5.41 11.42 11.66
N GLY A 100 6.36 10.48 11.67
CA GLY A 100 7.26 10.29 12.81
C GLY A 100 8.18 11.48 13.05
N ILE A 101 8.74 12.08 12.00
CA ILE A 101 9.56 13.30 12.09
C ILE A 101 8.72 14.47 12.61
N SER A 102 7.49 14.64 12.10
CA SER A 102 6.59 15.71 12.54
C SER A 102 6.28 15.60 14.03
N LYS A 103 5.98 14.40 14.53
CA LYS A 103 5.75 14.15 15.95
C LYS A 103 7.00 14.44 16.80
N GLN A 104 8.18 14.00 16.37
CA GLN A 104 9.44 14.26 17.09
C GLN A 104 9.79 15.75 17.20
N LEU A 105 9.38 16.54 16.21
CA LEU A 105 9.61 17.99 16.15
C LEU A 105 8.44 18.83 16.70
N GLY A 106 7.33 18.20 17.11
CA GLY A 106 6.15 18.92 17.58
C GLY A 106 5.47 19.75 16.48
N ARG A 107 5.44 19.23 15.25
CA ARG A 107 4.88 19.88 14.06
C ARG A 107 3.70 19.09 13.50
N VAL A 108 2.81 19.78 12.80
CA VAL A 108 1.71 19.17 12.05
C VAL A 108 2.24 18.62 10.73
N SER A 109 1.99 17.35 10.44
CA SER A 109 2.34 16.69 9.18
C SER A 109 1.38 17.14 8.08
N THR A 110 1.91 17.83 7.06
CA THR A 110 1.09 18.33 5.95
C THR A 110 1.58 17.84 4.61
N ILE A 111 0.67 17.78 3.64
CA ILE A 111 0.96 17.43 2.25
C ILE A 111 0.45 18.56 1.38
N ASN A 112 1.34 19.12 0.56
CA ASN A 112 0.96 20.15 -0.39
C ASN A 112 0.00 19.60 -1.45
N ARG A 113 -1.05 20.35 -1.77
CA ARG A 113 -1.92 20.05 -2.92
C ARG A 113 -1.18 20.23 -4.25
N GLY A 114 -0.18 21.11 -4.28
CA GLY A 114 0.61 21.44 -5.46
C GLY A 114 1.24 20.22 -6.15
N GLY A 115 1.31 20.27 -7.48
CA GLY A 115 2.02 19.27 -8.28
C GLY A 115 1.37 17.87 -8.33
N GLY A 116 0.10 17.73 -7.92
CA GLY A 116 -0.64 16.47 -7.99
C GLY A 116 -0.27 15.42 -6.94
N VAL A 117 0.63 15.75 -6.01
CA VAL A 117 1.13 14.85 -4.96
C VAL A 117 0.00 14.33 -4.08
N TRP A 118 -0.89 15.23 -3.62
CA TRP A 118 -2.05 14.86 -2.82
C TRP A 118 -2.93 13.82 -3.50
N ASN A 119 -3.19 13.98 -4.80
CA ASN A 119 -4.03 13.04 -5.56
C ASN A 119 -3.34 11.67 -5.68
N THR A 120 -2.04 11.64 -5.95
CA THR A 120 -1.27 10.38 -5.99
C THR A 120 -1.29 9.67 -4.63
N VAL A 121 -1.05 10.40 -3.54
CA VAL A 121 -1.11 9.84 -2.17
C VAL A 121 -2.51 9.35 -1.85
N THR A 122 -3.53 10.11 -2.20
CA THR A 122 -4.93 9.76 -1.94
C THR A 122 -5.30 8.45 -2.63
N ASN A 123 -4.99 8.35 -3.93
CA ASN A 123 -5.33 7.18 -4.74
C ASN A 123 -4.46 5.97 -4.39
N ALA A 124 -3.19 6.14 -4.03
CA ALA A 124 -2.32 5.01 -3.75
C ALA A 124 -2.39 4.52 -2.30
N VAL A 125 -2.73 5.40 -1.34
CA VAL A 125 -2.61 5.14 0.10
C VAL A 125 -3.90 5.46 0.84
N THR A 126 -4.34 6.72 0.87
CA THR A 126 -5.41 7.17 1.78
C THR A 126 -6.73 6.43 1.56
N GLN A 127 -7.11 6.14 0.31
CA GLN A 127 -8.36 5.42 0.04
C GLN A 127 -8.36 3.97 0.60
N HIS A 128 -7.18 3.38 0.76
CA HIS A 128 -7.00 2.01 1.25
C HIS A 128 -6.67 1.94 2.75
N PHE A 129 -6.07 3.01 3.28
CA PHE A 129 -5.71 3.19 4.69
C PHE A 129 -6.27 4.52 5.21
N PRO A 130 -7.59 4.66 5.40
CA PRO A 130 -8.23 5.94 5.71
C PRO A 130 -7.76 6.53 7.04
N VAL A 131 -7.51 5.68 8.05
CA VAL A 131 -6.97 6.12 9.35
C VAL A 131 -5.57 6.70 9.17
N PHE A 132 -4.70 6.04 8.40
CA PHE A 132 -3.38 6.55 8.08
C PHE A 132 -3.45 7.87 7.29
N GLY A 133 -4.33 7.96 6.30
CA GLY A 133 -4.54 9.19 5.54
C GLY A 133 -5.00 10.37 6.40
N SER A 134 -5.79 10.12 7.45
CA SER A 134 -6.24 11.16 8.40
C SER A 134 -5.13 11.77 9.25
N MET A 135 -3.92 11.19 9.24
CA MET A 135 -2.74 11.73 9.94
C MET A 135 -2.10 12.91 9.20
N PHE A 136 -2.57 13.24 8.00
CA PHE A 136 -1.97 14.26 7.14
C PHE A 136 -3.00 15.33 6.78
N GLU A 137 -2.67 16.59 7.02
CA GLU A 137 -3.49 17.72 6.58
C GLU A 137 -3.07 18.15 5.16
N MET A 138 -4.05 18.33 4.29
CA MET A 138 -3.82 18.96 2.99
C MET A 138 -3.67 20.47 3.16
N THR A 139 -2.64 21.05 2.55
CA THR A 139 -2.37 22.49 2.64
C THR A 139 -2.05 23.10 1.28
N ASP A 140 -2.34 24.39 1.12
CA ASP A 140 -1.99 25.21 -0.04
C ASP A 140 -0.84 26.19 0.31
N ILE A 141 0.20 25.70 1.00
CA ILE A 141 1.37 26.51 1.37
C ILE A 141 2.21 26.78 0.11
N GLU A 142 2.49 28.05 -0.19
CA GLU A 142 3.42 28.39 -1.27
C GLU A 142 4.85 27.92 -0.94
N ASP A 143 5.59 27.45 -1.96
CA ASP A 143 6.97 26.96 -1.78
C ASP A 143 7.90 28.03 -1.18
N SER A 144 7.62 29.31 -1.42
CA SER A 144 8.34 30.48 -0.88
C SER A 144 8.11 30.68 0.63
N ALA A 145 6.98 30.20 1.16
CA ALA A 145 6.59 30.34 2.56
C ALA A 145 7.21 29.25 3.46
N ALA A 146 7.72 28.16 2.87
CA ALA A 146 8.40 27.09 3.59
C ALA A 146 9.93 27.23 3.50
N ILE A 147 10.60 27.12 4.64
CA ILE A 147 12.07 27.02 4.62
C ILE A 147 12.49 25.61 4.22
N ASN A 148 13.40 25.55 3.26
CA ASN A 148 13.93 24.31 2.72
C ASN A 148 15.09 23.83 3.60
N VAL A 149 14.97 22.60 4.11
CA VAL A 149 15.99 21.98 4.96
C VAL A 149 16.37 20.64 4.35
N ASN A 150 17.66 20.40 4.17
CA ASN A 150 18.12 19.11 3.64
C ASN A 150 18.19 18.09 4.77
N LEU A 151 17.54 16.95 4.56
CA LEU A 151 17.62 15.76 5.41
C LEU A 151 17.66 14.54 4.49
N ASN A 152 18.73 13.75 4.55
CA ASN A 152 18.87 12.55 3.72
C ASN A 152 18.79 12.80 2.19
N ILE A 153 19.53 13.79 1.69
CA ILE A 153 19.54 14.19 0.26
C ILE A 153 20.50 13.37 -0.63
N ARG A 154 21.56 12.76 -0.07
CA ARG A 154 22.68 12.21 -0.86
C ARG A 154 22.67 10.70 -1.03
N PHE A 155 22.03 9.98 -0.12
CA PHE A 155 22.04 8.52 -0.11
C PHE A 155 20.63 8.02 0.13
N CYS A 156 20.22 6.93 -0.53
CA CYS A 156 19.03 6.24 -0.06
C CYS A 156 19.31 5.68 1.33
N CYS A 157 18.25 5.65 2.12
CA CYS A 157 18.08 4.68 3.17
C CYS A 157 19.03 4.89 4.38
N LYS A 158 19.64 6.07 4.51
CA LYS A 158 20.40 6.47 5.68
C LYS A 158 19.47 7.18 6.67
N PHE A 159 19.60 6.82 7.95
CA PHE A 159 18.95 7.55 9.02
C PHE A 159 19.79 8.79 9.40
N GLU A 160 19.14 9.94 9.39
CA GLU A 160 19.65 11.19 9.95
C GLU A 160 18.68 11.62 11.05
N ASP A 161 19.17 11.82 12.26
CA ASP A 161 18.31 12.13 13.41
C ASP A 161 17.62 13.48 13.22
N PRO A 162 16.28 13.52 13.07
CA PRO A 162 15.56 14.76 12.78
C PRO A 162 15.58 15.74 13.97
N ARG A 163 15.95 15.29 15.18
CA ARG A 163 15.97 16.15 16.37
C ARG A 163 17.01 17.26 16.27
N ASN A 164 17.96 17.17 15.33
CA ASN A 164 18.85 18.28 14.96
C ASN A 164 18.09 19.52 14.43
N LEU A 165 16.82 19.37 14.03
CA LEU A 165 15.97 20.47 13.54
C LEU A 165 15.08 21.10 14.63
N LYS A 166 15.20 20.69 15.91
CA LYS A 166 14.37 21.24 17.00
C LYS A 166 14.54 22.74 17.22
N SER A 167 15.72 23.28 16.94
CA SER A 167 16.03 24.71 17.05
C SER A 167 15.53 25.55 15.87
N VAL A 168 14.95 24.92 14.84
CA VAL A 168 14.44 25.62 13.67
C VAL A 168 13.08 26.25 14.02
N GLU A 169 13.05 27.57 14.11
CA GLU A 169 11.87 28.32 14.57
C GLU A 169 10.84 28.61 13.48
N GLN A 170 11.22 28.48 12.20
CA GLN A 170 10.35 28.77 11.07
C GLN A 170 9.05 27.95 11.14
N GLN A 171 7.95 28.61 10.79
CA GLN A 171 6.62 28.03 10.90
C GLN A 171 6.45 26.82 9.98
N HIS A 172 6.79 26.96 8.70
CA HIS A 172 6.64 25.90 7.70
C HIS A 172 8.01 25.36 7.29
N LEU A 173 8.23 24.06 7.50
CA LEU A 173 9.43 23.37 7.01
C LEU A 173 9.09 22.51 5.79
N LEU A 174 9.98 22.52 4.81
CA LEU A 174 10.02 21.55 3.73
C LEU A 174 11.33 20.77 3.82
N LEU A 175 11.24 19.49 4.15
CA LEU A 175 12.39 18.60 4.17
C LEU A 175 12.68 18.08 2.77
N ASN A 176 13.82 18.52 2.24
CA ASN A 176 14.39 17.99 1.02
C ASN A 176 15.15 16.71 1.36
N GLY A 177 14.64 15.59 0.86
CA GLY A 177 15.25 14.27 1.00
C GLY A 177 14.70 13.32 -0.06
N VAL A 178 15.25 12.11 -0.09
CA VAL A 178 14.82 11.06 -1.03
C VAL A 178 14.46 9.80 -0.26
N TYR A 179 13.30 9.22 -0.57
CA TYR A 179 12.78 7.93 -0.08
C TYR A 179 12.45 7.83 1.41
N PHE A 180 13.26 8.41 2.30
CA PHE A 180 13.13 8.27 3.76
C PHE A 180 12.93 6.82 4.24
N GLN A 181 13.58 5.86 3.56
CA GLN A 181 13.47 4.42 3.80
C GLN A 181 14.27 3.96 5.02
N SER A 182 13.90 4.48 6.20
CA SER A 182 14.38 3.99 7.49
C SER A 182 13.25 4.02 8.50
N PHE A 183 12.99 2.89 9.15
CA PHE A 183 11.96 2.81 10.20
C PHE A 183 12.32 3.67 11.42
N LYS A 184 13.59 4.03 11.61
CA LYS A 184 14.09 4.85 12.73
C LYS A 184 13.42 6.23 12.80
N TYR A 185 12.83 6.71 11.70
CA TYR A 185 12.04 7.95 11.70
C TYR A 185 10.69 7.83 12.43
N PHE A 186 10.12 6.63 12.54
CA PHE A 186 8.79 6.39 13.12
C PHE A 186 8.76 5.24 14.12
N HIS A 187 9.92 4.77 14.57
CA HIS A 187 10.06 3.62 15.49
C HIS A 187 9.27 3.81 16.78
N ASP A 188 9.37 5.00 17.39
CA ASP A 188 8.67 5.34 18.64
C ASP A 188 7.14 5.35 18.50
N PHE A 189 6.62 5.34 17.26
CA PHE A 189 5.19 5.37 16.95
C PHE A 189 4.71 4.10 16.25
N GLN A 190 5.43 2.98 16.41
CA GLN A 190 5.14 1.71 15.72
C GLN A 190 3.70 1.23 15.92
N SER A 191 3.17 1.28 17.14
CA SER A 191 1.80 0.84 17.42
C SER A 191 0.75 1.69 16.70
N GLU A 192 0.95 3.00 16.67
CA GLU A 192 0.07 3.95 15.98
C GLU A 192 0.13 3.75 14.46
N ILE A 193 1.32 3.58 13.88
CA ILE A 193 1.51 3.29 12.45
C ILE A 193 0.89 1.94 12.07
N ARG A 194 1.18 0.88 12.82
CA ARG A 194 0.62 -0.47 12.57
C ARG A 194 -0.90 -0.49 12.68
N MET A 195 -1.49 0.30 13.57
CA MET A 195 -2.93 0.45 13.69
C MET A 195 -3.50 1.22 12.49
N ALA A 196 -2.90 2.36 12.15
CA ALA A 196 -3.39 3.24 11.10
C ALA A 196 -3.30 2.61 9.70
N LEU A 197 -2.29 1.76 9.48
CA LEU A 197 -2.12 0.95 8.27
C LEU A 197 -2.94 -0.35 8.29
N THR A 198 -4.05 -0.37 9.03
CA THR A 198 -5.05 -1.44 8.90
C THR A 198 -5.74 -1.30 7.54
N PRO A 199 -5.73 -2.34 6.69
CA PRO A 199 -6.40 -2.30 5.39
C PRO A 199 -7.91 -2.05 5.52
N SER A 200 -8.52 -1.56 4.43
CA SER A 200 -9.97 -1.43 4.35
C SER A 200 -10.69 -2.78 4.49
N PRO A 201 -11.96 -2.81 4.94
CA PRO A 201 -12.75 -4.03 5.04
C PRO A 201 -12.82 -4.82 3.72
N ASP A 202 -12.88 -4.12 2.58
CA ASP A 202 -12.92 -4.76 1.25
C ASP A 202 -11.63 -5.53 0.95
N SER A 203 -10.47 -4.98 1.32
CA SER A 203 -9.19 -5.67 1.17
C SER A 203 -9.04 -6.83 2.13
N ALA A 204 -9.55 -6.71 3.35
CA ALA A 204 -9.58 -7.82 4.30
C ALA A 204 -10.44 -8.98 3.77
N LEU A 205 -11.62 -8.69 3.20
CA LEU A 205 -12.49 -9.68 2.58
C LEU A 205 -11.83 -10.35 1.36
N ARG A 206 -11.18 -9.56 0.48
CA ARG A 206 -10.45 -10.14 -0.66
C ARG A 206 -9.30 -11.04 -0.21
N ALA A 207 -8.58 -10.66 0.85
CA ALA A 207 -7.54 -11.51 1.42
C ALA A 207 -8.11 -12.84 1.96
N GLU A 208 -9.28 -12.83 2.61
CA GLU A 208 -9.96 -14.07 3.04
C GLU A 208 -10.33 -15.00 1.88
N LEU A 209 -10.71 -14.44 0.73
CA LEU A 209 -11.05 -15.21 -0.47
C LEU A 209 -9.81 -15.82 -1.15
N MET A 210 -8.62 -15.26 -0.90
CA MET A 210 -7.36 -15.80 -1.42
C MET A 210 -6.89 -17.06 -0.68
N LEU A 211 -7.42 -17.34 0.52
CA LEU A 211 -7.09 -18.52 1.31
C LEU A 211 -8.26 -19.52 1.33
N PRO A 212 -8.20 -20.61 0.53
CA PRO A 212 -9.24 -21.64 0.55
C PRO A 212 -9.46 -22.20 1.96
N ALA A 213 -10.71 -22.56 2.26
CA ALA A 213 -11.13 -23.00 3.59
C ALA A 213 -10.26 -24.15 4.14
N ASP A 214 -9.89 -25.09 3.26
CA ASP A 214 -9.07 -26.25 3.61
C ASP A 214 -7.67 -25.90 4.12
N PHE A 215 -7.17 -24.68 3.91
CA PHE A 215 -5.84 -24.26 4.35
C PHE A 215 -5.88 -23.28 5.53
N ARG A 216 -7.05 -22.91 6.04
CA ARG A 216 -7.18 -21.85 7.07
C ARG A 216 -6.59 -22.22 8.43
N ASP A 217 -6.55 -23.51 8.75
CA ASP A 217 -5.98 -24.03 10.00
C ASP A 217 -4.49 -24.42 9.87
N ASP A 218 -3.90 -24.25 8.69
CA ASP A 218 -2.49 -24.54 8.46
C ASP A 218 -1.59 -23.46 9.05
N PHE A 219 -0.33 -23.81 9.31
CA PHE A 219 0.70 -22.80 9.51
C PHE A 219 1.03 -22.14 8.17
N ILE A 220 0.79 -20.84 8.06
CA ILE A 220 0.95 -20.11 6.79
C ILE A 220 2.33 -19.44 6.73
N ILE A 221 3.17 -19.95 5.84
CA ILE A 221 4.46 -19.34 5.51
C ILE A 221 4.27 -18.45 4.29
N CYS A 222 4.54 -17.17 4.44
CA CYS A 222 4.41 -16.22 3.35
C CYS A 222 5.77 -15.84 2.79
N VAL A 223 5.98 -16.08 1.50
CA VAL A 223 7.26 -15.85 0.83
C VAL A 223 7.12 -14.63 -0.07
N HIS A 224 7.84 -13.56 0.27
CA HIS A 224 7.93 -12.37 -0.59
C HIS A 224 9.06 -12.53 -1.59
N THR A 225 8.70 -12.40 -2.86
CA THR A 225 9.60 -12.48 -4.01
C THR A 225 9.54 -11.18 -4.82
N LYS A 226 10.63 -10.88 -5.50
CA LYS A 226 10.76 -9.70 -6.36
C LYS A 226 11.62 -10.04 -7.56
N GLN A 227 11.09 -9.85 -8.76
CA GLN A 227 11.85 -9.88 -10.01
C GLN A 227 12.03 -8.47 -10.58
N PRO A 228 13.09 -8.21 -11.35
CA PRO A 228 13.32 -6.90 -11.96
C PRO A 228 12.19 -6.58 -12.93
N MET A 229 11.62 -5.38 -12.81
CA MET A 229 10.77 -4.81 -13.87
C MET A 229 11.61 -3.88 -14.74
N ILE A 230 11.15 -3.61 -15.97
CA ILE A 230 11.85 -2.74 -16.93
C ILE A 230 12.20 -1.35 -16.34
N GLN A 231 11.46 -0.89 -15.33
CA GLN A 231 11.64 0.40 -14.66
C GLN A 231 12.25 0.32 -13.25
N ASP A 232 12.79 -0.84 -12.84
CA ASP A 232 13.33 -0.99 -11.48
C ASP A 232 14.60 -0.14 -11.31
N SER A 233 14.65 0.67 -10.26
CA SER A 233 15.67 1.70 -10.06
C SER A 233 17.04 1.15 -9.62
N GLY A 234 17.25 -0.17 -9.71
CA GLY A 234 18.46 -0.87 -9.27
C GLY A 234 18.71 -0.87 -7.76
N LEU A 235 17.84 -0.24 -6.96
CA LEU A 235 18.00 -0.09 -5.50
C LEU A 235 17.70 -1.38 -4.73
N SER A 236 16.99 -2.32 -5.34
CA SER A 236 16.66 -3.61 -4.74
C SER A 236 17.22 -4.73 -5.60
N LYS A 237 17.81 -5.73 -4.94
CA LYS A 237 18.24 -6.95 -5.64
C LYS A 237 17.03 -7.86 -5.88
N PRO A 238 16.98 -8.57 -7.01
CA PRO A 238 15.95 -9.57 -7.26
C PRO A 238 16.12 -10.78 -6.33
N SER A 239 15.04 -11.56 -6.25
CA SER A 239 15.02 -12.83 -5.53
C SER A 239 15.83 -13.86 -6.29
N ASP A 240 16.69 -14.58 -5.57
CA ASP A 240 17.47 -15.68 -6.12
C ASP A 240 16.65 -16.97 -6.06
N PRO A 241 16.45 -17.69 -7.17
CA PRO A 241 15.55 -18.84 -7.21
C PRO A 241 16.04 -19.98 -6.31
N ILE A 242 17.35 -20.26 -6.29
CA ILE A 242 17.93 -21.35 -5.50
C ILE A 242 17.76 -21.08 -4.00
N PHE A 243 18.12 -19.87 -3.56
CA PHE A 243 17.93 -19.44 -2.18
C PHE A 243 16.45 -19.44 -1.81
N THR A 244 15.59 -18.85 -2.65
CA THR A 244 14.15 -18.74 -2.39
C THR A 244 13.56 -20.12 -2.15
N ARG A 245 13.84 -21.09 -3.02
CA ARG A 245 13.31 -22.44 -2.87
C ARG A 245 13.89 -23.13 -1.63
N ARG A 246 15.21 -23.15 -1.47
CA ARG A 246 15.86 -23.83 -0.32
C ARG A 246 15.47 -23.23 1.04
N ALA A 247 15.34 -21.91 1.12
CA ALA A 247 14.92 -21.24 2.35
C ALA A 247 13.44 -21.52 2.66
N THR A 248 12.58 -21.58 1.64
CA THR A 248 11.18 -22.01 1.80
C THR A 248 11.11 -23.44 2.33
N ASP A 249 11.83 -24.38 1.70
CA ASP A 249 11.88 -25.79 2.11
C ASP A 249 12.40 -25.96 3.54
N PHE A 250 13.41 -25.17 3.93
CA PHE A 250 13.92 -25.13 5.29
C PHE A 250 12.84 -24.69 6.29
N LEU A 251 12.10 -23.62 6.01
CA LEU A 251 11.04 -23.15 6.91
C LEU A 251 9.87 -24.14 6.97
N VAL A 252 9.49 -24.75 5.85
CA VAL A 252 8.49 -25.83 5.85
C VAL A 252 8.92 -26.96 6.76
N SER A 253 10.18 -27.41 6.64
CA SER A 253 10.73 -28.47 7.49
C SER A 253 10.79 -28.08 8.97
N LYS A 254 11.02 -26.79 9.26
CA LYS A 254 11.06 -26.25 10.63
C LYS A 254 9.68 -26.27 11.31
N TYR A 255 8.62 -25.90 10.61
CA TYR A 255 7.29 -25.72 11.22
C TYR A 255 6.33 -26.89 11.00
N LYS A 256 6.57 -27.74 10.01
CA LYS A 256 5.73 -28.91 9.76
C LYS A 256 5.92 -29.92 10.88
N THR A 257 4.81 -30.31 11.51
CA THR A 257 4.78 -31.36 12.53
C THR A 257 3.70 -32.38 12.18
N PRO A 258 3.68 -33.58 12.80
CA PRO A 258 2.60 -34.56 12.56
C PRO A 258 1.20 -34.02 12.82
N SER A 259 1.07 -33.01 13.69
CA SER A 259 -0.20 -32.39 14.09
C SER A 259 -0.51 -31.06 13.39
N LYS A 260 0.45 -30.49 12.65
CA LYS A 260 0.32 -29.17 12.03
C LYS A 260 0.82 -29.19 10.60
N ARG A 261 -0.10 -28.99 9.66
CA ARG A 261 0.23 -28.82 8.24
C ARG A 261 0.78 -27.43 7.99
N VAL A 262 1.50 -27.30 6.89
CA VAL A 262 2.11 -26.05 6.43
C VAL A 262 1.62 -25.78 5.02
N THR A 263 1.16 -24.55 4.81
CA THR A 263 0.85 -24.01 3.49
C THR A 263 1.75 -22.82 3.19
N VAL A 264 2.30 -22.78 1.98
CA VAL A 264 3.18 -21.70 1.54
C VAL A 264 2.37 -20.77 0.63
N VAL A 265 2.40 -19.47 0.92
CA VAL A 265 1.78 -18.44 0.09
C VAL A 265 2.87 -17.57 -0.51
N ILE A 266 2.84 -17.37 -1.82
CA ILE A 266 3.90 -16.65 -2.53
C ILE A 266 3.35 -15.28 -2.97
N PHE A 267 3.96 -14.24 -2.43
CA PHE A 267 3.78 -12.85 -2.87
C PHE A 267 4.87 -12.50 -3.88
N GLY A 268 4.52 -11.88 -4.99
CA GLY A 268 5.50 -11.50 -5.99
C GLY A 268 4.93 -10.69 -7.13
N ASN A 269 5.79 -9.93 -7.79
CA ASN A 269 5.45 -9.15 -8.98
C ASN A 269 5.60 -9.95 -10.29
N ASP A 270 6.08 -11.19 -10.23
CA ASP A 270 6.22 -12.09 -11.38
C ASP A 270 5.58 -13.45 -11.08
N PRO A 271 4.30 -13.64 -11.46
CA PRO A 271 3.60 -14.89 -11.22
C PRO A 271 4.16 -16.04 -12.07
N ILE A 272 4.75 -15.76 -13.24
CA ILE A 272 5.33 -16.79 -14.11
C ILE A 272 6.61 -17.33 -13.48
N TRP A 273 7.45 -16.45 -12.95
CA TRP A 273 8.65 -16.85 -12.20
C TRP A 273 8.29 -17.67 -10.96
N SER A 274 7.31 -17.20 -10.18
CA SER A 274 6.83 -17.90 -8.98
C SER A 274 6.26 -19.27 -9.32
N GLN A 275 5.45 -19.35 -10.38
CA GLN A 275 4.92 -20.61 -10.88
C GLN A 275 6.01 -21.57 -11.34
N THR A 276 7.05 -21.08 -12.03
CA THR A 276 8.17 -21.90 -12.47
C THR A 276 8.94 -22.48 -11.29
N LEU A 277 9.15 -21.67 -10.25
CA LEU A 277 9.92 -22.06 -9.07
C LEU A 277 9.20 -23.07 -8.15
N PHE A 278 7.86 -23.03 -8.13
CA PHE A 278 7.02 -23.85 -7.26
C PHE A 278 6.09 -24.78 -8.04
N HIS A 279 6.40 -25.08 -9.31
CA HIS A 279 5.52 -25.86 -10.19
C HIS A 279 5.18 -27.25 -9.63
N ASP A 280 6.11 -27.87 -8.90
CA ASP A 280 5.97 -29.18 -8.25
C ASP A 280 5.18 -29.13 -6.93
N LYS A 281 4.91 -27.94 -6.39
CA LYS A 281 4.20 -27.71 -5.11
C LYS A 281 2.84 -27.06 -5.29
N ILE A 282 2.56 -26.53 -6.47
CA ILE A 282 1.27 -25.96 -6.80
C ILE A 282 0.29 -27.11 -7.09
N GLY A 283 -0.82 -27.16 -6.34
CA GLY A 283 -1.86 -28.16 -6.56
C GLY A 283 -2.44 -28.11 -7.98
N LYS A 284 -3.06 -29.20 -8.45
CA LYS A 284 -3.67 -29.34 -9.79
C LYS A 284 -4.74 -28.29 -10.16
N SER A 285 -5.11 -27.39 -9.25
CA SER A 285 -6.16 -26.39 -9.46
C SER A 285 -5.69 -25.06 -10.10
N ASN A 286 -4.45 -24.95 -10.59
CA ASN A 286 -3.97 -23.67 -11.13
C ASN A 286 -3.89 -23.60 -12.67
N TYR A 287 -4.25 -22.40 -13.14
CA TYR A 287 -4.68 -21.95 -14.47
C TYR A 287 -3.77 -22.21 -15.69
N PHE A 288 -2.57 -22.77 -15.54
CA PHE A 288 -1.62 -22.91 -16.65
C PHE A 288 -1.04 -24.32 -16.72
N SER A 289 -1.32 -25.00 -17.83
CA SER A 289 -1.03 -26.42 -18.06
C SER A 289 0.30 -26.69 -18.80
N LYS A 290 1.20 -25.70 -18.89
CA LYS A 290 2.47 -25.85 -19.62
C LYS A 290 3.62 -25.30 -18.79
N PHE A 291 4.49 -26.22 -18.38
CA PHE A 291 5.77 -25.93 -17.74
C PHE A 291 6.88 -26.20 -18.74
N ASN A 292 7.96 -25.40 -18.69
CA ASN A 292 9.20 -25.76 -19.38
C ASN A 292 9.98 -26.71 -18.46
N ASP A 293 10.31 -27.90 -18.96
CA ASP A 293 11.06 -28.96 -18.26
C ASP A 293 12.48 -28.55 -17.80
N SER A 294 12.93 -27.31 -18.08
CA SER A 294 14.25 -26.83 -17.69
C SER A 294 14.40 -26.45 -16.21
N SER A 295 13.35 -26.57 -15.41
CA SER A 295 13.33 -26.17 -13.99
C SER A 295 13.85 -27.24 -13.00
N ASP A 296 14.11 -28.46 -13.46
CA ASP A 296 14.60 -29.58 -12.61
C ASP A 296 15.90 -29.26 -11.86
N SER A 297 16.76 -28.39 -12.42
CA SER A 297 18.02 -27.99 -11.79
C SER A 297 17.87 -27.15 -10.50
N ILE A 298 16.69 -26.57 -10.27
CA ILE A 298 16.40 -25.72 -9.10
C ILE A 298 15.79 -26.56 -7.96
N LEU A 299 15.17 -27.69 -8.28
CA LEU A 299 14.48 -28.54 -7.32
C LEU A 299 15.47 -29.23 -6.38
N PRO A 300 15.39 -29.00 -5.06
CA PRO A 300 16.18 -29.75 -4.10
C PRO A 300 15.74 -31.22 -4.10
N THR A 301 16.71 -32.15 -4.09
CA THR A 301 16.45 -33.60 -4.03
C THR A 301 15.66 -34.01 -2.79
N ASP A 302 15.80 -33.26 -1.68
CA ASP A 302 15.19 -33.54 -0.39
C ASP A 302 14.07 -32.54 -0.03
N SER A 303 13.35 -32.03 -1.04
CA SER A 303 12.30 -31.03 -0.83
C SER A 303 11.09 -31.62 -0.07
N PRO A 304 10.66 -31.04 1.07
CA PRO A 304 9.53 -31.55 1.84
C PRO A 304 8.22 -31.42 1.07
N ASP A 305 7.24 -32.27 1.37
CA ASP A 305 5.91 -32.16 0.79
C ASP A 305 5.12 -30.98 1.40
N TYR A 306 4.53 -30.12 0.57
CA TYR A 306 3.69 -29.00 0.97
C TYR A 306 2.92 -28.44 -0.23
N THR A 307 1.87 -27.65 0.04
CA THR A 307 1.12 -26.93 -0.99
C THR A 307 1.57 -25.47 -1.07
N ALA A 308 1.81 -25.01 -2.30
CA ALA A 308 2.10 -23.62 -2.62
C ALA A 308 0.86 -22.95 -3.25
N LEU A 309 0.46 -21.81 -2.69
CA LEU A 309 -0.57 -20.92 -3.22
C LEU A 309 0.10 -19.67 -3.79
N LEU A 310 -0.20 -19.35 -5.05
CA LEU A 310 0.26 -18.11 -5.66
C LEU A 310 -0.79 -17.03 -5.40
N THR A 311 -0.39 -15.89 -4.84
CA THR A 311 -1.24 -14.72 -4.92
C THR A 311 -1.18 -14.25 -6.37
N LEU A 312 -2.29 -14.36 -7.11
CA LEU A 312 -2.36 -13.94 -8.51
C LEU A 312 -2.35 -12.40 -8.66
N GLY A 313 -1.74 -11.68 -7.70
CA GLY A 313 -1.56 -10.23 -7.76
C GLY A 313 -2.85 -9.44 -7.83
N LEU A 314 -3.85 -9.76 -7.00
CA LEU A 314 -5.10 -8.98 -6.94
C LEU A 314 -4.80 -7.49 -6.73
N SER A 315 -4.02 -7.17 -5.70
CA SER A 315 -3.36 -5.87 -5.53
C SER A 315 -2.31 -5.92 -4.40
N ALA A 316 -1.38 -4.96 -4.38
CA ALA A 316 -0.42 -4.81 -3.29
C ALA A 316 -1.11 -4.55 -1.92
N ILE A 317 -2.30 -3.94 -1.92
CA ILE A 317 -3.07 -3.71 -0.70
C ILE A 317 -3.65 -5.02 -0.16
N ASP A 318 -4.13 -5.88 -1.06
CA ASP A 318 -4.68 -7.18 -0.67
C ASP A 318 -3.57 -8.11 -0.16
N ASP A 319 -2.36 -8.04 -0.72
CA ASP A 319 -1.19 -8.76 -0.17
C ASP A 319 -0.83 -8.26 1.24
N VAL A 320 -0.90 -6.95 1.51
CA VAL A 320 -0.72 -6.40 2.87
C VAL A 320 -1.80 -6.90 3.82
N ALA A 321 -3.05 -6.93 3.37
CA ALA A 321 -4.17 -7.44 4.16
C ALA A 321 -4.02 -8.93 4.47
N PHE A 322 -3.60 -9.71 3.47
CA PHE A 322 -3.29 -11.12 3.66
C PHE A 322 -2.15 -11.31 4.67
N SER A 323 -1.08 -10.52 4.51
CA SER A 323 0.08 -10.57 5.41
C SER A 323 -0.30 -10.37 6.86
N ARG A 324 -1.09 -9.34 7.12
CA ARG A 324 -1.57 -8.98 8.46
C ARG A 324 -2.46 -10.05 9.07
N ASN A 325 -3.34 -10.67 8.27
CA ASN A 325 -4.39 -11.54 8.79
C ASN A 325 -3.99 -13.01 8.86
N PHE A 326 -3.11 -13.49 7.96
CA PHE A 326 -2.89 -14.93 7.78
C PHE A 326 -1.44 -15.39 7.96
N CYS A 327 -0.43 -14.58 7.65
CA CYS A 327 0.95 -15.04 7.69
C CYS A 327 1.45 -15.27 9.11
N ASP A 328 1.82 -16.52 9.44
CA ASP A 328 2.43 -16.89 10.73
C ASP A 328 3.95 -16.78 10.70
N SER A 329 4.54 -16.81 9.51
CA SER A 329 5.94 -16.44 9.29
C SER A 329 6.08 -15.82 7.91
N ILE A 330 7.10 -14.97 7.75
CA ILE A 330 7.38 -14.30 6.48
C ILE A 330 8.82 -14.54 6.09
N LEU A 331 9.04 -14.93 4.83
CA LEU A 331 10.36 -15.06 4.23
C LEU A 331 10.56 -13.97 3.16
N LEU A 332 11.47 -13.05 3.43
CA LEU A 332 11.85 -11.97 2.52
C LEU A 332 13.09 -12.38 1.72
N THR A 333 12.86 -12.86 0.50
CA THR A 333 13.94 -13.34 -0.38
C THR A 333 14.66 -12.20 -1.13
N ALA A 334 13.99 -11.06 -1.24
CA ALA A 334 14.52 -9.77 -1.63
C ALA A 334 14.36 -8.76 -0.48
N PRO A 335 15.24 -8.77 0.53
CA PRO A 335 15.11 -7.93 1.73
C PRO A 335 15.11 -6.43 1.40
N THR A 336 15.83 -6.01 0.36
CA THR A 336 15.88 -4.60 -0.07
C THR A 336 14.56 -4.10 -0.71
N SER A 337 13.55 -4.96 -0.82
CA SER A 337 12.19 -4.58 -1.23
C SER A 337 11.50 -3.81 -0.12
N SER A 338 11.28 -2.50 -0.33
CA SER A 338 10.46 -1.68 0.56
C SER A 338 9.07 -2.28 0.80
N PHE A 339 8.44 -2.83 -0.25
CA PHE A 339 7.14 -3.49 -0.11
C PHE A 339 7.23 -4.77 0.74
N GLY A 340 8.27 -5.59 0.53
CA GLY A 340 8.51 -6.78 1.34
C GLY A 340 8.75 -6.44 2.82
N TRP A 341 9.45 -5.34 3.09
CA TRP A 341 9.60 -4.81 4.44
C TRP A 341 8.24 -4.50 5.08
N TRP A 342 7.33 -3.84 4.36
CA TRP A 342 5.98 -3.55 4.87
C TRP A 342 5.12 -4.79 5.07
N LEU A 343 5.26 -5.83 4.23
CA LEU A 343 4.59 -7.11 4.47
C LEU A 343 5.03 -7.70 5.81
N GLY A 344 6.35 -7.71 6.08
CA GLY A 344 6.91 -8.15 7.37
C GLY A 344 6.46 -7.27 8.54
N TYR A 345 6.60 -5.95 8.39
CA TYR A 345 6.26 -4.97 9.42
C TYR A 345 4.77 -4.86 9.72
N LEU A 346 3.86 -5.33 8.86
CA LEU A 346 2.41 -5.30 9.10
C LEU A 346 1.81 -6.68 9.33
N ALA A 347 2.63 -7.74 9.34
CA ALA A 347 2.22 -9.10 9.64
C ALA A 347 1.58 -9.23 11.03
N LYS A 348 1.04 -10.41 11.34
CA LYS A 348 0.58 -10.76 12.70
C LYS A 348 1.65 -10.38 13.74
N ASP A 349 1.24 -9.91 14.91
CA ASP A 349 2.18 -9.57 16.00
C ASP A 349 3.05 -10.77 16.44
N THR A 350 2.55 -11.99 16.21
CA THR A 350 3.25 -13.24 16.52
C THR A 350 4.04 -13.80 15.33
N ALA A 351 4.09 -13.11 14.19
CA ALA A 351 4.75 -13.62 12.99
C ALA A 351 6.27 -13.59 13.14
N GLU A 352 6.93 -14.69 12.80
CA GLU A 352 8.40 -14.72 12.73
C GLU A 352 8.89 -14.26 11.36
N ILE A 353 9.81 -13.29 11.32
CA ILE A 353 10.33 -12.72 10.08
C ILE A 353 11.72 -13.29 9.77
N TYR A 354 11.85 -13.88 8.58
CA TYR A 354 13.08 -14.40 8.00
C TYR A 354 13.45 -13.59 6.78
N PHE A 355 14.73 -13.32 6.60
CA PHE A 355 15.19 -12.60 5.42
C PHE A 355 16.54 -13.11 4.96
N ARG A 356 16.80 -12.98 3.65
CA ARG A 356 18.12 -13.26 3.10
C ARG A 356 19.11 -12.23 3.62
N TYR A 357 20.16 -12.65 4.32
CA TYR A 357 21.22 -11.72 4.69
C TYR A 357 21.90 -11.16 3.43
N SER A 358 21.98 -9.83 3.36
CA SER A 358 22.80 -9.09 2.39
C SER A 358 23.26 -7.82 3.09
N GLY A 359 24.47 -7.30 2.84
CA GLY A 359 25.01 -6.16 3.59
C GLY A 359 24.16 -4.86 3.55
N PHE A 360 23.17 -4.76 2.66
CA PHE A 360 22.18 -3.67 2.65
C PHE A 360 20.94 -3.94 3.53
N ALA A 361 20.65 -5.20 3.86
CA ALA A 361 19.51 -5.60 4.68
C ALA A 361 19.67 -5.16 6.14
N GLU A 362 20.90 -5.03 6.64
CA GLU A 362 21.22 -4.55 7.99
C GLU A 362 20.62 -3.14 8.25
N LEU A 363 20.62 -2.26 7.25
CA LEU A 363 20.07 -0.90 7.36
C LEU A 363 18.53 -0.84 7.44
N LEU A 364 17.83 -1.88 6.94
CA LEU A 364 16.37 -1.93 6.89
C LEU A 364 15.78 -2.80 8.00
N PHE A 365 16.45 -3.88 8.42
CA PHE A 365 15.86 -4.95 9.24
C PHE A 365 16.39 -5.08 10.66
N GLU A 366 17.24 -4.16 11.15
CA GLU A 366 17.76 -4.21 12.54
C GLU A 366 16.69 -4.27 13.65
N LEU A 367 15.39 -4.07 13.35
CA LEU A 367 14.29 -4.02 14.33
C LEU A 367 12.96 -4.67 13.86
N LEU A 368 13.01 -5.63 12.92
CA LEU A 368 11.94 -6.63 12.77
C LEU A 368 12.31 -7.85 13.60
#